data_AF-A0A8T2MWY0-F1
#
_entry.id   AF-A0A8T2MWY0-F1
#
_cell.length_a   1.000
_cell.length_b   1.000
_cell.length_c   1.000
_cell.angle_alpha   90.00
_cell.angle_beta   90.00
_cell.angle_gamma   90.00
#
_symmetry.space_group_name_H-M   'P 1'
#
loop_
_entity.id
_entity.type
_entity.pdbx_description
1 polymer ?
#
loop_
_entity_poly.entity_id
_entity_poly.type
_entity_poly.pdbx_seq_one_letter_code
_entity_poly.pdbx_strand_id
1 'polypeptide(L)'
;MGEVELSCLAYVKMYLHACLFPRCSVNGVLLSSTPAGGSGTDVTDCVPLLHSHLPLAPITQLALTQVDVWCAQTQQRIVGYYQANASVSDSSPTPCALKIADKIAEQCSNAVMLMVRR
;
A
#
# COMPACT_ATOMS: atom_id res chain seq x y z
N MET A 1 -2.64 -3.75 -19.56
CA MET A 1 -1.91 -3.94 -18.28
C MET A 1 -0.66 -3.08 -18.39
N GLY A 2 -0.55 -2.03 -17.58
CA GLY A 2 0.62 -1.14 -17.62
C GLY A 2 1.83 -1.78 -16.95
N GLU A 3 3.02 -1.31 -17.28
CA GLU A 3 4.26 -1.71 -16.61
C GLU A 3 4.34 -1.06 -15.23
N VAL A 4 4.84 -1.81 -14.25
CA VAL A 4 4.95 -1.39 -12.85
C VAL A 4 6.35 -1.71 -12.38
N GLU A 5 7.12 -0.67 -12.05
CA GLU A 5 8.44 -0.84 -11.46
C GLU A 5 8.35 -0.70 -9.94
N LEU A 6 8.93 -1.65 -9.21
CA LEU A 6 8.98 -1.62 -7.75
C LEU A 6 10.41 -1.34 -7.27
N SER A 7 10.61 -0.23 -6.58
CA SER A 7 11.92 0.10 -6.03
C SER A 7 12.35 -0.90 -4.95
N CYS A 8 13.66 -1.10 -4.81
CA CYS A 8 14.22 -1.90 -3.72
C CYS A 8 13.82 -1.37 -2.35
N LEU A 9 13.73 -0.05 -2.17
CA LEU A 9 13.35 0.59 -0.92
C LEU A 9 11.91 0.20 -0.52
N ALA A 10 10.96 0.33 -1.45
CA ALA A 10 9.57 -0.04 -1.23
C ALA A 10 9.47 -1.53 -0.89
N TYR A 11 10.10 -2.39 -1.69
CA TYR A 11 10.11 -3.83 -1.46
C TYR A 11 10.63 -4.20 -0.06
N VAL A 12 11.81 -3.69 0.31
CA VAL A 12 12.46 -4.01 1.59
C VAL A 12 11.64 -3.50 2.77
N LYS A 13 11.08 -2.27 2.70
CA LYS A 13 10.22 -1.75 3.78
C LYS A 13 8.95 -2.60 3.98
N MET A 14 8.27 -2.96 2.88
CA MET A 14 7.09 -3.84 2.95
C MET A 14 7.43 -5.20 3.57
N TYR A 15 8.52 -5.82 3.09
CA TYR A 15 8.92 -7.13 3.56
C TYR A 15 9.35 -7.10 5.03
N LEU A 16 10.17 -6.11 5.43
CA LEU A 16 10.56 -5.93 6.84
C LEU A 16 9.36 -5.66 7.75
N HIS A 17 8.36 -4.89 7.29
CA HIS A 17 7.12 -4.69 8.06
C HIS A 17 6.41 -6.03 8.31
N ALA A 18 6.30 -6.89 7.29
CA ALA A 18 5.69 -8.21 7.43
C ALA A 18 6.48 -9.16 8.34
N CYS A 19 7.82 -9.08 8.30
CA CYS A 19 8.72 -9.86 9.16
C CYS A 19 8.72 -9.39 10.61
N LEU A 20 8.57 -8.09 10.86
CA LEU A 20 8.53 -7.52 12.21
C LEU A 20 7.29 -7.99 12.99
N PHE A 21 6.19 -8.29 12.28
CA PHE A 21 4.93 -8.77 12.86
C PHE A 21 4.50 -10.12 12.28
N PRO A 22 5.27 -11.21 12.50
CA PRO A 22 5.18 -12.46 11.75
C PRO A 22 3.88 -13.26 11.98
N ARG A 23 3.09 -12.92 13.00
CA ARG A 23 1.80 -13.58 13.28
C ARG A 23 0.58 -12.68 13.02
N CYS A 24 0.80 -11.45 12.57
CA CYS A 24 -0.26 -10.49 12.32
C CYS A 24 -0.47 -10.31 10.82
N SER A 25 -1.68 -9.93 10.41
CA SER A 25 -1.84 -9.28 9.12
C SER A 25 -1.26 -7.87 9.20
N VAL A 26 -0.56 -7.44 8.16
CA VAL A 26 -0.01 -6.08 8.06
C VAL A 26 -0.45 -5.43 6.76
N ASN A 27 -0.49 -4.10 6.73
CA ASN A 27 -0.78 -3.36 5.52
C ASN A 27 0.01 -2.06 5.39
N GLY A 28 -0.08 -1.47 4.21
CA GLY A 28 0.36 -0.11 3.99
C GLY A 28 0.04 0.39 2.60
N VAL A 29 0.50 1.61 2.31
CA VAL A 29 0.29 2.26 1.01
C VAL A 29 1.59 2.38 0.23
N LEU A 30 1.47 2.34 -1.09
CA LEU A 30 2.56 2.45 -2.04
C LEU A 30 2.61 3.87 -2.57
N LEU A 31 3.81 4.40 -2.72
CA LEU A 31 4.06 5.78 -3.06
C LEU A 31 4.81 5.91 -4.38
N SER A 32 4.53 7.00 -5.09
CA SER A 32 5.29 7.41 -6.24
C SER A 32 5.62 8.89 -6.18
N SER A 33 6.81 9.23 -6.67
CA SER A 33 7.22 10.62 -6.91
C SER A 33 6.95 11.06 -8.36
N THR A 34 6.43 10.18 -9.22
CA THR A 34 6.13 10.55 -10.60
C THR A 34 4.84 11.36 -10.70
N PRO A 35 4.77 12.38 -11.58
CA PRO A 35 3.56 13.16 -11.80
C PRO A 35 2.41 12.31 -12.38
N ALA A 36 1.18 12.81 -12.23
CA ALA A 36 0.01 12.15 -12.81
C ALA A 36 0.09 12.13 -14.34
N GLY A 37 -0.10 10.96 -14.97
CA GLY A 37 -0.21 10.85 -16.43
C GLY A 37 0.94 10.13 -17.16
N GLY A 38 1.93 9.60 -16.43
CA GLY A 38 2.92 8.68 -17.01
C GLY A 38 2.31 7.34 -17.44
N SER A 39 2.92 6.68 -18.44
CA SER A 39 2.43 5.39 -18.97
C SER A 39 2.67 4.19 -18.05
N GLY A 40 3.44 4.35 -16.97
CA GLY A 40 3.75 3.31 -15.98
C GLY A 40 3.55 3.80 -14.54
N THR A 41 3.44 2.86 -13.61
CA THR A 41 3.36 3.13 -12.16
C THR A 41 4.68 2.77 -11.52
N ASP A 42 5.53 3.77 -11.28
CA ASP A 42 6.80 3.59 -10.57
C ASP A 42 6.55 3.69 -9.07
N VAL A 43 6.64 2.57 -8.36
CA VAL A 43 6.53 2.54 -6.90
C VAL A 43 7.91 2.84 -6.31
N THR A 44 8.09 4.08 -5.87
CA THR A 44 9.39 4.59 -5.37
C THR A 44 9.59 4.32 -3.88
N ASP A 45 8.51 4.29 -3.09
CA ASP A 45 8.55 4.02 -1.65
C ASP A 45 7.23 3.39 -1.15
N CYS A 46 7.14 3.04 0.13
CA CYS A 46 5.90 2.65 0.79
C CYS A 46 5.83 3.16 2.23
N VAL A 47 4.62 3.30 2.75
CA VAL A 47 4.35 3.63 4.17
C VAL A 47 3.66 2.44 4.85
N PRO A 48 4.34 1.74 5.76
CA PRO A 48 3.72 0.83 6.72
C PRO A 48 2.63 1.53 7.55
N LEU A 49 1.41 0.96 7.58
CA LEU A 49 0.29 1.53 8.33
C LEU A 49 -0.02 0.73 9.58
N LEU A 50 -0.66 -0.43 9.45
CA LEU A 50 -1.22 -1.19 10.58
C LEU A 50 -0.67 -2.62 10.61
N HIS A 51 -0.59 -3.16 11.82
CA HIS A 51 -0.16 -4.54 12.13
C HIS A 51 -1.09 -5.22 13.15
N SER A 52 -2.25 -4.62 13.39
CA SER A 52 -3.37 -5.16 14.16
C SER A 52 -4.63 -4.38 13.77
N HIS A 53 -5.82 -4.97 14.01
CA HIS A 53 -7.09 -4.27 13.84
C HIS A 53 -7.33 -3.59 12.47
N LEU A 54 -6.81 -4.17 11.39
CA LEU A 54 -6.95 -3.66 10.01
C LEU A 54 -8.37 -3.23 9.61
N PRO A 55 -9.47 -3.91 9.99
CA PRO A 55 -10.81 -3.49 9.57
C PRO A 55 -11.38 -2.29 10.36
N LEU A 56 -10.66 -1.72 11.33
CA LEU A 56 -11.14 -0.54 12.04
C LEU A 56 -11.02 0.72 11.15
N ALA A 57 -12.17 1.09 10.57
CA ALA A 57 -12.30 2.22 9.66
C ALA A 57 -11.70 3.54 10.22
N PRO A 58 -11.90 3.93 11.50
CA PRO A 58 -11.40 5.22 11.99
C PRO A 58 -9.88 5.35 11.95
N ILE A 59 -9.16 4.30 12.37
CA ILE A 59 -7.68 4.32 12.40
C ILE A 59 -7.13 4.30 10.97
N THR A 60 -7.74 3.49 10.09
CA THR A 60 -7.34 3.43 8.68
C THR A 60 -7.54 4.78 7.98
N GLN A 61 -8.69 5.44 8.20
CA GLN A 61 -8.95 6.76 7.62
C GLN A 61 -7.98 7.82 8.14
N LEU A 62 -7.69 7.83 9.44
CA LEU A 62 -6.71 8.73 10.04
C LEU A 62 -5.32 8.53 9.42
N ALA A 63 -4.87 7.28 9.30
CA ALA A 63 -3.57 6.96 8.76
C ALA A 63 -3.45 7.36 7.27
N LEU A 64 -4.48 7.10 6.46
CA LEU A 64 -4.53 7.54 5.05
C LEU A 64 -4.51 9.07 4.94
N THR A 65 -5.26 9.77 5.79
CA THR A 65 -5.29 11.25 5.81
C THR A 65 -3.91 11.82 6.15
N GLN A 66 -3.19 11.23 7.10
CA GLN A 66 -1.83 11.64 7.46
C GLN A 66 -0.86 11.44 6.30
N VAL A 67 -0.94 10.30 5.61
CA VAL A 67 -0.10 10.05 4.43
C VAL A 67 -0.42 11.01 3.29
N ASP A 68 -1.70 11.28 3.03
CA ASP A 68 -2.12 12.23 1.99
C ASP A 68 -1.57 13.65 2.24
N VAL A 69 -1.65 14.14 3.48
CA VAL A 69 -1.08 15.45 3.85
C VAL A 69 0.43 15.47 3.64
N TRP A 70 1.13 14.42 4.05
CA TRP A 70 2.59 14.32 3.87
C TRP A 70 2.99 14.22 2.39
N CYS A 71 2.24 13.45 1.60
CA CYS A 71 2.42 13.33 0.15
C CYS A 71 2.29 14.69 -0.55
N ALA A 72 1.29 15.49 -0.18
CA ALA A 72 1.10 16.84 -0.71
C ALA A 72 2.29 17.78 -0.39
N GLN A 73 2.91 17.62 0.78
CA GLN A 73 4.08 18.41 1.20
C GLN A 73 5.39 17.95 0.54
N THR A 74 5.48 16.70 0.14
CA THR A 74 6.72 16.07 -0.38
C THR A 74 6.69 15.78 -1.88
N GLN A 75 5.65 16.27 -2.58
CA GLN A 75 5.41 16.00 -4.00
C GLN A 75 5.36 14.50 -4.33
N GLN A 76 4.79 13.72 -3.40
CA GLN A 76 4.52 12.29 -3.59
C GLN A 76 3.02 12.05 -3.73
N ARG A 77 2.65 10.85 -4.15
CA ARG A 77 1.26 10.42 -4.28
C ARG A 77 1.10 8.96 -3.91
N ILE A 78 -0.07 8.62 -3.35
CA ILE A 78 -0.46 7.23 -3.15
C ILE A 78 -0.82 6.63 -4.50
N VAL A 79 -0.17 5.51 -4.84
CA VAL A 79 -0.35 4.78 -6.11
C VAL A 79 -0.74 3.32 -5.89
N GLY A 80 -1.00 2.92 -4.66
CA GLY A 80 -1.40 1.56 -4.38
C GLY A 80 -1.44 1.19 -2.91
N TYR A 81 -1.68 -0.10 -2.69
CA TYR A 81 -1.84 -0.68 -1.37
C TYR A 81 -1.13 -2.03 -1.31
N TYR A 82 -0.59 -2.38 -0.15
CA TYR A 82 -0.08 -3.73 0.10
C TYR A 82 -0.71 -4.35 1.33
N GLN A 83 -0.81 -5.67 1.32
CA GLN A 83 -1.24 -6.45 2.47
C GLN A 83 -0.43 -7.75 2.58
N ALA A 84 -0.04 -8.11 3.79
CA ALA A 84 0.34 -9.48 4.12
C ALA A 84 -0.70 -10.05 5.07
N ASN A 85 -1.20 -11.25 4.78
CA ASN A 85 -2.14 -11.92 5.66
C ASN A 85 -1.41 -12.62 6.82
N ALA A 86 -2.14 -12.86 7.91
CA ALA A 86 -1.63 -13.62 9.04
C ALA A 86 -1.15 -15.02 8.64
N SER A 87 -1.92 -15.71 7.79
CA SER A 87 -1.57 -17.04 7.26
C SER A 87 -0.66 -16.96 6.05
N VAL A 88 0.44 -17.72 6.06
CA VAL A 88 1.39 -17.84 4.94
C VAL A 88 0.77 -18.46 3.69
N SER A 89 -0.24 -19.31 3.87
CA SER A 89 -0.93 -19.96 2.75
C SER A 89 -1.98 -19.08 2.08
N ASP A 90 -2.40 -17.99 2.72
CA ASP A 90 -3.47 -17.13 2.24
C ASP A 90 -2.90 -15.85 1.62
N SER A 91 -2.88 -15.79 0.29
CA SER A 91 -2.50 -14.58 -0.45
C SER A 91 -3.72 -13.88 -1.05
N SER A 92 -4.93 -14.12 -0.52
CA SER A 92 -6.15 -13.52 -1.02
C SER A 92 -6.35 -12.11 -0.43
N PRO A 93 -6.76 -11.12 -1.25
CA PRO A 93 -7.21 -9.83 -0.74
C PRO A 93 -8.32 -10.01 0.31
N THR A 94 -8.29 -9.22 1.38
CA THR A 94 -9.46 -9.12 2.26
C THR A 94 -10.51 -8.20 1.64
N PRO A 95 -11.81 -8.33 2.00
CA PRO A 95 -12.84 -7.39 1.54
C PRO A 95 -12.53 -5.92 1.91
N CYS A 96 -11.83 -5.71 3.04
CA CYS A 96 -11.40 -4.37 3.44
C CYS A 96 -10.29 -3.85 2.51
N ALA A 97 -9.30 -4.68 2.16
CA ALA A 97 -8.26 -4.31 1.21
C ALA A 97 -8.82 -3.95 -0.17
N LEU A 98 -9.79 -4.70 -0.67
CA LEU A 98 -10.45 -4.41 -1.95
C LEU A 98 -11.12 -3.03 -1.92
N LYS A 99 -11.87 -2.72 -0.87
CA LYS A 99 -12.49 -1.38 -0.71
C LYS A 99 -11.48 -0.24 -0.68
N ILE A 100 -10.33 -0.45 -0.02
CA ILE A 100 -9.26 0.55 0.03
C ILE A 100 -8.62 0.70 -1.36
N ALA A 101 -8.34 -0.42 -2.03
CA ALA A 101 -7.78 -0.43 -3.37
C ALA A 101 -8.70 0.27 -4.38
N ASP A 102 -10.01 -0.01 -4.33
CA ASP A 102 -11.01 0.68 -5.17
C ASP A 102 -10.98 2.19 -4.93
N LYS A 103 -10.88 2.61 -3.66
CA LYS A 103 -10.82 4.04 -3.32
C LYS A 103 -9.56 4.73 -3.83
N ILE A 104 -8.42 4.03 -3.80
CA ILE A 104 -7.17 4.53 -4.39
C ILE A 104 -7.28 4.58 -5.92
N ALA A 105 -7.93 3.59 -6.53
CA ALA A 105 -8.10 3.52 -7.99
C ALA A 105 -8.99 4.66 -8.55
N GLU A 106 -9.93 5.17 -7.76
CA GLU A 106 -10.71 6.38 -8.11
C GLU A 106 -9.82 7.62 -8.32
N GLN A 107 -8.67 7.69 -7.63
CA GLN A 107 -7.73 8.81 -7.70
C GLN A 107 -6.51 8.51 -8.59
N CYS A 108 -6.19 7.23 -8.79
CA CYS A 108 -5.04 6.74 -9.55
C CYS A 108 -5.48 5.58 -10.44
N SER A 109 -5.70 5.84 -11.73
CA SER A 109 -6.18 4.82 -12.69
C SER A 109 -5.25 3.61 -12.84
N ASN A 110 -3.97 3.78 -12.52
CA ASN A 110 -2.96 2.72 -12.58
C ASN A 110 -2.58 2.22 -11.18
N ALA A 111 -3.49 2.35 -10.20
CA ALA A 111 -3.26 1.89 -8.84
C ALA A 111 -2.98 0.38 -8.81
N VAL A 112 -2.06 -0.03 -7.96
CA VAL A 112 -1.66 -1.43 -7.80
C VAL A 112 -1.96 -1.94 -6.40
N MET A 113 -2.34 -3.21 -6.31
CA MET A 113 -2.50 -3.92 -5.05
C MET A 113 -1.50 -5.07 -4.97
N LEU A 114 -0.66 -5.08 -3.94
CA LEU A 114 0.37 -6.10 -3.74
C LEU A 114 0.03 -6.99 -2.55
N MET A 115 0.00 -8.31 -2.78
CA MET A 115 -0.09 -9.30 -1.72
C MET A 115 1.32 -9.77 -1.37
N VAL A 116 1.78 -9.44 -0.17
CA VAL A 116 3.11 -9.80 0.32
C VAL A 116 3.02 -11.17 0.98
N ARG A 117 3.85 -12.10 0.51
CA ARG A 117 4.02 -13.43 1.10
C ARG A 117 5.33 -13.47 1.88
N ARG A 118 5.26 -13.93 3.12
CA ARG A 118 6.39 -14.07 4.04
C ARG A 118 6.70 -15.53 4.31
#